data_AF-V6SGR7-F1
#
_entry.id   AF-V6SGR7-F1
#
_cell.length_a   1.000
_cell.length_b   1.000
_cell.length_c   1.000
_cell.angle_alpha   90.00
_cell.angle_beta   90.00
_cell.angle_gamma   90.00
#
_symmetry.space_group_name_H-M   'P 1'
#
loop_
_entity.id
_entity.type
_entity.pdbx_description
1 polymer ?
#
loop_
_entity_poly.entity_id
_entity_poly.type
_entity_poly.pdbx_seq_one_letter_code
_entity_poly.pdbx_strand_id
1 'polypeptide(L)'
;MKNGLLIIILSVLLPLANYGQKKTAPKNLKTAVKLLSKDCPNDLQEKIKVTNNDSLIFLIRPWGGDYNKISNWTNDSVPSPKIVKYFNNKGINIPKEQEIAILIAFKSYLLNGKFDEKAILLPFQIKEKKRKAEELIKYTADTLNSVYIPKNLEDSFLELNKIWKDSTSIKLEKLKKGMHFGFGMWLRNNWGLWGGSRFSNYFNDLGIYHADDMSGIILTSYARYLRKEDIKLEEQVEFSKNYWKEAKEKNEALEKEKFEKYKIGEIVFFKYPNGYISNEQEIKYDEDICIAKGQIIEKNEKYYSVKIQLLESCDKKGIIAYDNINSLVYNKNTEEYEKPKKRKIEKMKIGQVFWFNYSNWEINE
;
A
#
# COMPACT_ATOMS: atom_id res chain seq x y z
N MET A 1 -33.56 53.49 55.44
CA MET A 1 -34.09 53.02 54.14
C MET A 1 -32.96 53.05 53.11
N LYS A 2 -32.35 51.90 52.82
CA LYS A 2 -31.48 51.68 51.66
C LYS A 2 -31.80 50.28 51.14
N ASN A 3 -32.62 50.21 50.10
CA ASN A 3 -32.96 48.96 49.41
C ASN A 3 -31.84 48.65 48.41
N GLY A 4 -31.05 47.60 48.68
CA GLY A 4 -30.13 47.02 47.72
C GLY A 4 -30.88 46.09 46.78
N LEU A 5 -30.89 46.41 45.48
CA LEU A 5 -31.40 45.54 44.43
C LEU A 5 -30.26 44.57 44.02
N LEU A 6 -30.38 43.29 44.38
CA LEU A 6 -29.44 42.25 43.97
C LEU A 6 -29.85 41.74 42.58
N ILE A 7 -29.09 42.09 41.53
CA ILE A 7 -29.29 41.55 40.17
C ILE A 7 -28.57 40.20 40.10
N ILE A 8 -29.33 39.11 40.14
CA ILE A 8 -28.82 37.76 39.88
C ILE A 8 -28.83 37.56 38.36
N ILE A 9 -27.65 37.62 37.74
CA ILE A 9 -27.44 37.24 36.34
C ILE A 9 -27.47 35.72 36.26
N LEU A 10 -28.61 35.17 35.82
CA LEU A 10 -28.78 33.75 35.53
C LEU A 10 -28.12 33.44 34.18
N SER A 11 -26.86 33.01 34.20
CA SER A 11 -26.14 32.54 33.00
C SER A 11 -26.66 31.15 32.62
N VAL A 12 -27.66 31.11 31.73
CA VAL A 12 -28.10 29.89 31.06
C VAL A 12 -26.99 29.44 30.11
N LEU A 13 -26.11 28.56 30.60
CA LEU A 13 -25.19 27.78 29.77
C LEU A 13 -26.02 26.80 28.93
N LEU A 14 -26.39 27.22 27.72
CA LEU A 14 -26.86 26.32 26.68
C LEU A 14 -25.73 25.31 26.39
N PRO A 15 -25.97 23.99 26.52
CA PRO A 15 -24.98 23.03 26.10
C PRO A 15 -24.94 23.09 24.58
N LEU A 16 -23.84 23.63 24.02
CA LEU A 16 -23.47 23.39 22.64
C LEU A 16 -23.26 21.88 22.51
N ALA A 17 -24.31 21.19 22.09
CA ALA A 17 -24.21 19.85 21.54
C ALA A 17 -23.33 19.95 20.30
N ASN A 18 -22.02 19.82 20.50
CA ASN A 18 -21.07 19.63 19.44
C ASN A 18 -21.34 18.23 18.88
N TYR A 19 -22.33 18.15 17.99
CA TYR A 19 -22.58 16.99 17.16
C TYR A 19 -21.29 16.71 16.40
N GLY A 20 -20.50 15.77 16.91
CA GLY A 20 -19.41 15.17 16.15
C GLY A 20 -20.03 14.60 14.87
N GLN A 21 -19.89 15.31 13.76
CA GLN A 21 -20.39 14.83 12.47
C GLN A 21 -19.71 13.49 12.20
N LYS A 22 -20.47 12.41 12.28
CA LYS A 22 -20.10 11.12 11.69
C LYS A 22 -19.65 11.43 10.25
N LYS A 23 -18.37 11.26 9.93
CA LYS A 23 -17.86 11.30 8.55
C LYS A 23 -18.59 10.21 7.76
N THR A 24 -19.72 10.55 7.14
CA THR A 24 -20.50 9.60 6.34
C THR A 24 -19.85 9.51 4.97
N ALA A 25 -19.00 8.50 4.79
CA ALA A 25 -18.47 8.23 3.48
C ALA A 25 -19.54 7.63 2.55
N PRO A 26 -19.49 7.91 1.24
CA PRO A 26 -20.52 7.49 0.31
C PRO A 26 -20.57 5.97 0.18
N LYS A 27 -21.73 5.46 -0.23
CA LYS A 27 -21.98 4.03 -0.48
C LYS A 27 -22.06 3.67 -1.97
N ASN A 28 -22.21 4.66 -2.83
CA ASN A 28 -22.33 4.54 -4.28
C ASN A 28 -22.19 5.93 -4.94
N LEU A 29 -22.16 5.99 -6.27
CA LEU A 29 -22.05 7.24 -7.03
C LEU A 29 -23.12 8.28 -6.66
N LYS A 30 -24.38 7.86 -6.49
CA LYS A 30 -25.48 8.79 -6.13
C LYS A 30 -25.21 9.50 -4.80
N THR A 31 -24.74 8.76 -3.79
CA THR A 31 -24.36 9.35 -2.50
C THR A 31 -23.06 10.15 -2.57
N ALA A 32 -22.10 9.76 -3.42
CA ALA A 32 -20.87 10.52 -3.62
C ALA A 32 -21.18 11.90 -4.22
N VAL A 33 -21.93 11.94 -5.31
CA VAL A 33 -22.39 13.19 -5.95
C VAL A 33 -23.14 14.09 -4.97
N LYS A 34 -24.06 13.53 -4.17
CA LYS A 34 -24.81 14.29 -3.15
C LYS A 34 -23.91 14.89 -2.05
N LEU A 35 -22.81 14.22 -1.70
CA LEU A 35 -21.85 14.74 -0.73
C LEU A 35 -20.98 15.83 -1.38
N LEU A 36 -20.49 15.58 -2.59
CA LEU A 36 -19.68 16.55 -3.34
C LEU A 36 -20.45 17.83 -3.65
N SER A 37 -21.74 17.75 -3.99
CA SER A 37 -22.57 18.93 -4.24
C SER A 37 -22.74 19.84 -3.02
N LYS A 38 -22.39 19.36 -1.81
CA LYS A 38 -22.44 20.13 -0.56
C LYS A 38 -21.07 20.60 -0.08
N ASP A 39 -20.01 19.92 -0.50
CA ASP A 39 -18.67 20.02 0.10
C ASP A 39 -17.63 20.56 -0.87
N CYS A 40 -17.81 20.34 -2.18
CA CYS A 40 -16.88 20.79 -3.22
C CYS A 40 -16.94 22.32 -3.36
N PRO A 41 -15.83 23.05 -3.24
CA PRO A 41 -15.77 24.49 -3.47
C PRO A 41 -16.28 24.90 -4.87
N ASN A 42 -16.90 26.08 -4.97
CA ASN A 42 -17.51 26.55 -6.23
C ASN A 42 -16.48 26.71 -7.36
N ASP A 43 -15.28 27.22 -7.05
CA ASP A 43 -14.21 27.37 -8.03
C ASP A 43 -13.77 26.02 -8.61
N LEU A 44 -13.70 24.98 -7.76
CA LEU A 44 -13.41 23.62 -8.19
C LEU A 44 -14.56 23.02 -9.00
N GLN A 45 -15.82 23.30 -8.65
CA GLN A 45 -16.96 22.87 -9.46
C GLN A 45 -16.91 23.44 -10.87
N GLU A 46 -16.57 24.73 -11.03
CA GLU A 46 -16.41 25.35 -12.36
C GLU A 46 -15.26 24.71 -13.16
N LYS A 47 -14.12 24.45 -12.51
CA LYS A 47 -13.00 23.72 -13.14
C LYS A 47 -13.41 22.32 -13.61
N ILE A 48 -14.17 21.59 -12.79
CA ILE A 48 -14.67 20.24 -13.12
C ILE A 48 -15.61 20.27 -14.33
N LYS A 49 -16.49 21.27 -14.45
CA LYS A 49 -17.43 21.39 -15.58
C LYS A 49 -16.70 21.49 -16.92
N VAL A 50 -15.63 22.28 -16.98
CA VAL A 50 -14.91 22.58 -18.24
C VAL A 50 -13.77 21.62 -18.56
N THR A 51 -13.25 20.88 -17.57
CA THR A 51 -12.09 20.01 -17.75
C THR A 51 -12.46 18.71 -18.47
N ASN A 52 -11.68 18.30 -19.47
CA ASN A 52 -11.85 17.02 -20.16
C ASN A 52 -11.76 15.83 -19.20
N ASN A 53 -12.52 14.77 -19.48
CA ASN A 53 -12.63 13.62 -18.56
C ASN A 53 -11.27 12.97 -18.26
N ASP A 54 -10.38 12.92 -19.25
CA ASP A 54 -9.03 12.35 -19.13
C ASP A 54 -8.10 13.17 -18.22
N SER A 55 -8.47 14.44 -17.95
CA SER A 55 -7.69 15.37 -17.13
C SER A 55 -8.31 15.64 -15.77
N LEU A 56 -9.54 15.18 -15.51
CA LEU A 56 -10.26 15.45 -14.26
C LEU A 56 -9.49 15.02 -13.01
N ILE A 57 -8.74 13.91 -13.12
CA ILE A 57 -8.00 13.33 -12.00
C ILE A 57 -6.95 14.30 -11.43
N PHE A 58 -6.37 15.16 -12.27
CA PHE A 58 -5.33 16.12 -11.87
C PHE A 58 -5.88 17.30 -11.05
N LEU A 59 -7.20 17.44 -10.93
CA LEU A 59 -7.83 18.47 -10.10
C LEU A 59 -7.89 18.09 -8.61
N ILE A 60 -7.53 16.85 -8.25
CA ILE A 60 -7.70 16.32 -6.89
C ILE A 60 -6.41 15.67 -6.37
N ARG A 61 -6.21 15.76 -5.04
CA ARG A 61 -5.07 15.13 -4.36
C ARG A 61 -5.23 13.61 -4.38
N PRO A 62 -4.16 12.80 -4.60
CA PRO A 62 -2.74 13.16 -4.70
C PRO A 62 -2.23 13.45 -6.12
N TRP A 63 -3.09 13.44 -7.14
CA TRP A 63 -2.69 13.52 -8.55
C TRP A 63 -2.40 14.95 -9.03
N GLY A 64 -2.74 15.93 -8.21
CA GLY A 64 -2.62 17.38 -8.39
C GLY A 64 -3.57 18.02 -7.38
N GLY A 65 -3.87 19.32 -7.50
CA GLY A 65 -4.87 20.03 -6.69
C GLY A 65 -4.81 19.84 -5.16
N ASP A 66 -5.68 20.54 -4.44
CA ASP A 66 -5.71 20.48 -2.96
C ASP A 66 -6.91 19.69 -2.41
N TYR A 67 -7.86 19.33 -3.28
CA TYR A 67 -9.08 18.67 -2.86
C TYR A 67 -8.87 17.17 -2.66
N ASN A 68 -8.88 16.71 -1.40
CA ASN A 68 -8.56 15.33 -1.02
C ASN A 68 -9.80 14.48 -0.66
N LYS A 69 -11.01 15.00 -0.82
CA LYS A 69 -12.23 14.31 -0.34
C LYS A 69 -12.46 12.98 -1.05
N ILE A 70 -12.22 12.95 -2.35
CA ILE A 70 -12.45 11.78 -3.21
C ILE A 70 -11.41 10.69 -2.95
N SER A 71 -10.13 11.06 -2.81
CA SER A 71 -9.07 10.12 -2.44
C SER A 71 -9.26 9.59 -1.02
N ASN A 72 -9.75 10.41 -0.07
CA ASN A 72 -10.16 9.93 1.26
C ASN A 72 -11.29 8.88 1.23
N TRP A 73 -11.99 8.70 0.10
CA TRP A 73 -13.02 7.67 -0.04
C TRP A 73 -12.51 6.37 -0.67
N THR A 74 -11.41 6.43 -1.43
CA THR A 74 -10.99 5.39 -2.37
C THR A 74 -9.55 4.93 -2.18
N ASN A 75 -8.70 5.72 -1.51
CA ASN A 75 -7.30 5.40 -1.23
C ASN A 75 -7.16 4.15 -0.35
N ASP A 76 -6.18 3.31 -0.69
CA ASP A 76 -5.85 2.05 -0.03
C ASP A 76 -5.47 2.21 1.44
N SER A 77 -4.95 3.38 1.83
CA SER A 77 -4.54 3.66 3.20
C SER A 77 -5.69 4.01 4.13
N VAL A 78 -6.92 4.31 3.68
CA VAL A 78 -8.15 4.47 4.51
C VAL A 78 -9.40 4.47 3.59
N PRO A 79 -9.77 3.39 2.88
CA PRO A 79 -10.91 3.48 1.99
C PRO A 79 -12.22 3.58 2.78
N SER A 80 -13.20 4.29 2.24
CA SER A 80 -14.59 4.07 2.64
C SER A 80 -15.00 2.68 2.17
N PRO A 81 -15.22 1.70 3.07
CA PRO A 81 -15.45 0.33 2.65
C PRO A 81 -16.71 0.18 1.80
N LYS A 82 -17.64 1.14 1.82
CA LYS A 82 -18.91 1.04 1.09
C LYS A 82 -18.78 1.42 -0.38
N ILE A 83 -18.15 2.55 -0.71
CA ILE A 83 -18.01 2.97 -2.12
C ILE A 83 -16.97 2.14 -2.86
N VAL A 84 -15.87 1.75 -2.19
CA VAL A 84 -14.87 0.86 -2.78
C VAL A 84 -15.48 -0.51 -3.06
N LYS A 85 -16.22 -1.09 -2.10
CA LYS A 85 -16.97 -2.34 -2.33
C LYS A 85 -17.98 -2.20 -3.47
N TYR A 86 -18.66 -1.07 -3.55
CA TYR A 86 -19.59 -0.79 -4.65
C TYR A 86 -18.88 -0.83 -6.01
N PHE A 87 -17.70 -0.20 -6.15
CA PHE A 87 -16.94 -0.24 -7.40
C PHE A 87 -16.35 -1.63 -7.70
N ASN A 88 -15.81 -2.32 -6.70
CA ASN A 88 -15.27 -3.68 -6.87
C ASN A 88 -16.37 -4.64 -7.35
N ASN A 89 -17.57 -4.56 -6.76
CA ASN A 89 -18.73 -5.34 -7.18
C ASN A 89 -19.21 -5.01 -8.61
N LYS A 90 -18.86 -3.82 -9.11
CA LYS A 90 -19.13 -3.38 -10.48
C LYS A 90 -17.96 -3.68 -11.41
N GLY A 91 -16.90 -4.37 -10.95
CA GLY A 91 -15.75 -4.74 -11.76
C GLY A 91 -14.76 -3.59 -12.01
N ILE A 92 -14.58 -2.68 -11.05
CA ILE A 92 -13.62 -1.58 -11.13
C ILE A 92 -12.75 -1.63 -9.89
N ASN A 93 -11.61 -2.32 -10.00
CA ASN A 93 -10.77 -2.67 -8.84
C ASN A 93 -9.59 -1.71 -8.63
N ILE A 94 -9.32 -0.81 -9.58
CA ILE A 94 -8.20 0.13 -9.51
C ILE A 94 -8.67 1.42 -8.83
N PRO A 95 -8.08 1.83 -7.68
CA PRO A 95 -8.51 3.02 -6.93
C PRO A 95 -8.57 4.30 -7.78
N LYS A 96 -7.54 4.54 -8.59
CA LYS A 96 -7.49 5.69 -9.52
C LYS A 96 -8.70 5.70 -10.48
N GLU A 97 -9.13 4.54 -10.98
CA GLU A 97 -10.28 4.44 -11.89
C GLU A 97 -11.61 4.71 -11.15
N GLN A 98 -11.70 4.32 -9.88
CA GLN A 98 -12.84 4.64 -9.03
C GLN A 98 -12.96 6.16 -8.80
N GLU A 99 -11.84 6.83 -8.52
CA GLU A 99 -11.79 8.29 -8.35
C GLU A 99 -12.25 9.02 -9.63
N ILE A 100 -11.75 8.60 -10.79
CA ILE A 100 -12.15 9.16 -12.08
C ILE A 100 -13.65 8.95 -12.31
N ALA A 101 -14.19 7.77 -12.03
CA ALA A 101 -15.62 7.50 -12.18
C ALA A 101 -16.49 8.40 -11.27
N ILE A 102 -16.03 8.69 -10.05
CA ILE A 102 -16.71 9.64 -9.15
C ILE A 102 -16.69 11.06 -9.74
N LEU A 103 -15.54 11.50 -10.25
CA LEU A 103 -15.38 12.82 -10.87
C LEU A 103 -16.26 12.99 -12.12
N ILE A 104 -16.30 11.99 -12.99
CA ILE A 104 -17.16 12.01 -14.19
C ILE A 104 -18.64 12.08 -13.77
N ALA A 105 -19.06 11.29 -12.78
CA ALA A 105 -20.44 11.33 -12.29
C ALA A 105 -20.80 12.70 -11.69
N PHE A 106 -19.87 13.31 -10.95
CA PHE A 106 -20.07 14.64 -10.38
C PHE A 106 -20.12 15.71 -11.46
N LYS A 107 -19.22 15.67 -12.45
CA LYS A 107 -19.26 16.56 -13.62
C LYS A 107 -20.59 16.45 -14.37
N SER A 108 -21.05 15.23 -14.69
CA SER A 108 -22.34 15.03 -15.36
C SER A 108 -23.50 15.62 -14.55
N TYR A 109 -23.48 15.47 -13.22
CA TYR A 109 -24.48 16.08 -12.35
C TYR A 109 -24.41 17.61 -12.36
N LEU A 110 -23.22 18.22 -12.32
CA LEU A 110 -23.04 19.67 -12.39
C LEU A 110 -23.57 20.27 -13.71
N LEU A 111 -23.46 19.53 -14.81
CA LEU A 111 -23.91 19.97 -16.13
C LEU A 111 -25.41 19.73 -16.36
N ASN A 112 -25.93 18.58 -15.93
CA ASN A 112 -27.23 18.07 -16.36
C ASN A 112 -28.22 17.80 -15.22
N GLY A 113 -27.82 17.97 -13.95
CA GLY A 113 -28.61 17.59 -12.78
C GLY A 113 -28.77 16.06 -12.58
N LYS A 114 -28.23 15.24 -13.49
CA LYS A 114 -28.28 13.78 -13.45
C LYS A 114 -27.05 13.17 -14.14
N PHE A 115 -26.78 11.90 -13.88
CA PHE A 115 -25.73 11.14 -14.55
C PHE A 115 -26.22 9.73 -14.89
N ASP A 116 -25.66 9.13 -15.94
CA ASP A 116 -25.90 7.73 -16.29
C ASP A 116 -24.77 6.86 -15.72
N GLU A 117 -25.09 6.12 -14.66
CA GLU A 117 -24.14 5.21 -14.01
C GLU A 117 -23.59 4.18 -14.99
N LYS A 118 -24.43 3.56 -15.83
CA LYS A 118 -23.97 2.49 -16.73
C LYS A 118 -22.99 3.02 -17.76
N ALA A 119 -23.30 4.16 -18.36
CA ALA A 119 -22.43 4.80 -19.35
C ALA A 119 -21.08 5.19 -18.76
N ILE A 120 -21.04 5.67 -17.50
CA ILE A 120 -19.80 6.06 -16.82
C ILE A 120 -18.94 4.85 -16.47
N LEU A 121 -19.54 3.75 -16.00
CA LEU A 121 -18.78 2.59 -15.53
C LEU A 121 -18.27 1.69 -16.66
N LEU A 122 -18.97 1.65 -17.80
CA LEU A 122 -18.68 0.72 -18.90
C LEU A 122 -17.23 0.76 -19.41
N PRO A 123 -16.59 1.92 -19.65
CA PRO A 123 -15.21 1.96 -20.12
C PRO A 123 -14.21 1.30 -19.14
N PHE A 124 -14.40 1.52 -17.83
CA PHE A 124 -13.55 0.93 -16.79
C PHE A 124 -13.76 -0.59 -16.69
N GLN A 125 -14.99 -1.05 -16.84
CA GLN A 125 -15.30 -2.49 -16.86
C GLN A 125 -14.66 -3.21 -18.04
N ILE A 126 -14.66 -2.59 -19.22
CA ILE A 126 -13.98 -3.13 -20.41
C ILE A 126 -12.48 -3.23 -20.14
N LYS A 127 -11.89 -2.20 -19.53
CA LYS A 127 -10.46 -2.20 -19.18
C LYS A 127 -10.10 -3.27 -18.14
N GLU A 128 -10.91 -3.46 -17.11
CA GLU A 128 -10.73 -4.53 -16.11
C GLU A 128 -10.79 -5.92 -16.75
N LYS A 129 -11.79 -6.16 -17.61
CA LYS A 129 -11.92 -7.44 -18.34
C LYS A 129 -10.70 -7.71 -19.21
N LYS A 130 -10.22 -6.70 -19.93
CA LYS A 130 -9.00 -6.78 -20.73
C LYS A 130 -7.78 -7.17 -19.86
N ARG A 131 -7.57 -6.47 -18.74
CA ARG A 131 -6.48 -6.79 -17.79
C ARG A 131 -6.54 -8.23 -17.28
N LYS A 132 -7.73 -8.72 -16.89
CA LYS A 132 -7.89 -10.10 -16.41
C LYS A 132 -7.60 -11.14 -17.49
N ALA A 133 -8.03 -10.88 -18.72
CA ALA A 133 -7.70 -11.75 -19.85
C ALA A 133 -6.19 -11.77 -20.10
N GLU A 134 -5.53 -10.62 -20.05
CA GLU A 134 -4.07 -10.51 -20.18
C GLU A 134 -3.34 -11.29 -19.08
N GLU A 135 -3.74 -11.16 -17.80
CA GLU A 135 -3.15 -11.90 -16.67
C GLU A 135 -3.20 -13.42 -16.86
N LEU A 136 -4.33 -13.96 -17.32
CA LEU A 136 -4.48 -15.41 -17.55
C LEU A 136 -3.53 -15.93 -18.65
N ILE A 137 -3.23 -15.08 -19.63
CA ILE A 137 -2.45 -15.46 -20.80
C ILE A 137 -0.93 -15.32 -20.53
N LYS A 138 -0.50 -14.48 -19.59
CA LYS A 138 0.92 -14.21 -19.29
C LYS A 138 1.77 -15.47 -19.03
N TYR A 139 1.19 -16.46 -18.35
CA TYR A 139 1.91 -17.68 -17.95
C TYR A 139 2.00 -18.74 -19.05
N THR A 140 1.27 -18.55 -20.16
CA THR A 140 1.24 -19.50 -21.29
C THR A 140 1.68 -18.87 -22.61
N ALA A 141 1.56 -17.55 -22.76
CA ALA A 141 1.88 -16.83 -23.98
C ALA A 141 3.36 -16.93 -24.32
N ASP A 142 3.64 -17.08 -25.61
CA ASP A 142 4.99 -16.98 -26.13
C ASP A 142 5.47 -15.56 -26.34
N THR A 143 4.55 -14.60 -26.38
CA THR A 143 4.83 -13.20 -26.69
C THR A 143 4.01 -12.30 -25.78
N LEU A 144 4.67 -11.36 -25.10
CA LEU A 144 4.03 -10.31 -24.30
C LEU A 144 4.54 -8.95 -24.76
N ASN A 145 3.66 -8.00 -25.02
CA ASN A 145 4.01 -6.64 -25.47
C ASN A 145 4.99 -6.64 -26.66
N SER A 146 4.75 -7.50 -27.65
CA SER A 146 5.60 -7.68 -28.84
C SER A 146 7.02 -8.19 -28.55
N VAL A 147 7.26 -8.72 -27.36
CA VAL A 147 8.51 -9.37 -26.96
C VAL A 147 8.27 -10.86 -26.79
N TYR A 148 9.07 -11.68 -27.48
CA TYR A 148 9.07 -13.12 -27.25
C TYR A 148 9.60 -13.44 -25.85
N ILE A 149 8.90 -14.29 -25.13
CA ILE A 149 9.20 -14.68 -23.74
C ILE A 149 9.80 -16.08 -23.77
N PRO A 150 11.03 -16.32 -23.32
CA PRO A 150 11.59 -17.67 -23.31
C PRO A 150 10.75 -18.67 -22.49
N LYS A 151 10.68 -19.94 -22.89
CA LYS A 151 10.02 -20.97 -22.07
C LYS A 151 10.93 -21.59 -21.00
N ASN A 152 12.24 -21.53 -21.21
CA ASN A 152 13.28 -22.09 -20.33
C ASN A 152 14.65 -21.45 -20.66
N LEU A 153 15.71 -21.91 -20.00
CA LEU A 153 17.05 -21.35 -20.17
C LEU A 153 17.61 -21.54 -21.58
N GLU A 154 17.44 -22.71 -22.18
CA GLU A 154 17.95 -23.00 -23.53
C GLU A 154 17.30 -22.09 -24.57
N ASP A 155 15.98 -21.92 -24.49
CA ASP A 155 15.22 -21.00 -25.35
C ASP A 155 15.68 -19.55 -25.13
N SER A 156 16.00 -19.18 -23.88
CA SER A 156 16.54 -17.85 -23.57
C SER A 156 17.88 -17.60 -24.25
N PHE A 157 18.74 -18.61 -24.39
CA PHE A 157 20.03 -18.47 -25.07
C PHE A 157 19.86 -18.23 -26.57
N LEU A 158 18.83 -18.82 -27.19
CA LEU A 158 18.50 -18.56 -28.59
C LEU A 158 18.11 -17.09 -28.79
N GLU A 159 17.28 -16.54 -27.89
CA GLU A 159 16.91 -15.12 -27.93
C GLU A 159 18.11 -14.20 -27.68
N LEU A 160 18.95 -14.52 -26.70
CA LEU A 160 20.15 -13.74 -26.41
C LEU A 160 21.14 -13.73 -27.59
N ASN A 161 21.23 -14.81 -28.36
CA ASN A 161 22.04 -14.86 -29.58
C ASN A 161 21.48 -13.95 -30.69
N LYS A 162 20.15 -13.78 -30.78
CA LYS A 162 19.53 -12.83 -31.72
C LYS A 162 19.80 -11.37 -31.33
N ILE A 163 19.78 -11.08 -30.03
CA ILE A 163 20.04 -9.74 -29.49
C ILE A 163 21.52 -9.35 -29.68
N TRP A 164 22.45 -10.28 -29.45
CA TRP A 164 23.88 -10.03 -29.58
C TRP A 164 24.46 -10.71 -30.82
N LYS A 165 24.41 -9.99 -31.95
CA LYS A 165 24.81 -10.46 -33.28
C LYS A 165 26.32 -10.69 -33.51
N ASP A 166 27.21 -10.24 -32.61
CA ASP A 166 28.68 -10.23 -32.81
C ASP A 166 29.50 -11.03 -31.78
N SER A 167 30.82 -11.10 -32.00
CA SER A 167 31.82 -11.98 -31.36
C SER A 167 31.70 -12.23 -29.84
N THR A 168 32.05 -13.44 -29.41
CA THR A 168 31.92 -13.93 -28.03
C THR A 168 32.60 -13.04 -26.98
N SER A 169 33.73 -12.41 -27.31
CA SER A 169 34.45 -11.52 -26.39
C SER A 169 33.63 -10.27 -26.04
N ILE A 170 32.98 -9.66 -27.04
CA ILE A 170 32.10 -8.50 -26.86
C ILE A 170 30.85 -8.89 -26.04
N LYS A 171 30.34 -10.12 -26.21
CA LYS A 171 29.21 -10.64 -25.40
C LYS A 171 29.58 -10.75 -23.91
N LEU A 172 30.74 -11.34 -23.61
CA LEU A 172 31.21 -11.52 -22.23
C LEU A 172 31.51 -10.19 -21.54
N GLU A 173 32.03 -9.19 -22.26
CA GLU A 173 32.26 -7.85 -21.72
C GLU A 173 30.94 -7.16 -21.34
N LYS A 174 29.92 -7.24 -22.22
CA LYS A 174 28.58 -6.69 -21.97
C LYS A 174 27.89 -7.35 -20.78
N LEU A 175 28.07 -8.67 -20.61
CA LEU A 175 27.57 -9.42 -19.46
C LEU A 175 28.16 -8.90 -18.14
N LYS A 176 29.49 -8.74 -18.07
CA LYS A 176 30.18 -8.26 -16.86
C LYS A 176 29.75 -6.85 -16.44
N LYS A 177 29.53 -5.95 -17.39
CA LYS A 177 29.14 -4.56 -17.11
C LYS A 177 27.65 -4.37 -16.78
N GLY A 178 26.80 -5.38 -17.01
CA GLY A 178 25.33 -5.20 -17.11
C GLY A 178 24.44 -6.02 -16.17
N MET A 179 24.98 -6.75 -15.19
CA MET A 179 24.21 -7.78 -14.46
C MET A 179 23.06 -7.23 -13.60
N HIS A 180 23.24 -6.11 -12.89
CA HIS A 180 22.19 -5.60 -12.00
C HIS A 180 21.40 -4.41 -12.57
N PHE A 181 22.04 -3.35 -13.07
CA PHE A 181 21.32 -2.13 -13.51
C PHE A 181 21.25 -1.92 -15.03
N GLY A 182 21.89 -2.80 -15.81
CA GLY A 182 21.92 -2.71 -17.27
C GLY A 182 21.02 -3.76 -17.91
N PHE A 183 21.64 -4.70 -18.60
CA PHE A 183 20.93 -5.73 -19.35
C PHE A 183 20.11 -6.68 -18.45
N GLY A 184 20.54 -6.95 -17.21
CA GLY A 184 19.71 -7.69 -16.26
C GLY A 184 18.36 -7.02 -15.98
N MET A 185 18.34 -5.68 -15.85
CA MET A 185 17.10 -4.92 -15.72
C MET A 185 16.24 -5.02 -17.00
N TRP A 186 16.89 -4.95 -18.17
CA TRP A 186 16.19 -5.16 -19.44
C TRP A 186 15.50 -6.54 -19.47
N LEU A 187 16.19 -7.62 -19.06
CA LEU A 187 15.59 -8.96 -19.01
C LEU A 187 14.39 -9.00 -18.05
N ARG A 188 14.53 -8.46 -16.85
CA ARG A 188 13.44 -8.49 -15.86
C ARG A 188 12.18 -7.79 -16.34
N ASN A 189 12.34 -6.66 -17.04
CA ASN A 189 11.21 -5.88 -17.56
C ASN A 189 10.60 -6.50 -18.82
N ASN A 190 11.43 -6.96 -19.76
CA ASN A 190 10.98 -7.44 -21.07
C ASN A 190 10.50 -8.89 -21.04
N TRP A 191 11.10 -9.72 -20.19
CA TRP A 191 10.68 -11.12 -20.03
C TRP A 191 9.70 -11.34 -18.87
N GLY A 192 9.21 -10.24 -18.26
CA GLY A 192 8.16 -10.28 -17.25
C GLY A 192 8.56 -11.01 -15.96
N LEU A 193 9.85 -10.93 -15.55
CA LEU A 193 10.34 -11.68 -14.40
C LEU A 193 9.77 -11.18 -13.06
N TRP A 194 9.39 -9.90 -12.97
CA TRP A 194 8.66 -9.34 -11.82
C TRP A 194 7.14 -9.53 -11.92
N GLY A 195 6.59 -9.29 -13.11
CA GLY A 195 5.15 -9.17 -13.34
C GLY A 195 4.44 -10.46 -13.74
N GLY A 196 5.16 -11.58 -13.75
CA GLY A 196 4.68 -12.89 -14.18
C GLY A 196 4.82 -13.11 -15.68
N SER A 197 5.38 -14.25 -16.05
CA SER A 197 5.43 -14.75 -17.42
C SER A 197 5.62 -16.28 -17.42
N ARG A 198 5.50 -16.93 -18.57
CA ARG A 198 5.87 -18.35 -18.68
C ARG A 198 7.32 -18.60 -18.25
N PHE A 199 8.22 -17.64 -18.45
CA PHE A 199 9.62 -17.79 -18.07
C PHE A 199 9.84 -17.63 -16.57
N SER A 200 9.16 -16.67 -15.94
CA SER A 200 9.22 -16.55 -14.48
C SER A 200 8.63 -17.79 -13.81
N ASN A 201 7.60 -18.41 -14.41
CA ASN A 201 7.03 -19.66 -13.89
C ASN A 201 8.04 -20.81 -13.92
N TYR A 202 8.82 -20.94 -15.00
CA TYR A 202 9.91 -21.91 -15.07
C TYR A 202 10.90 -21.75 -13.89
N PHE A 203 11.25 -20.53 -13.49
CA PHE A 203 12.10 -20.30 -12.31
C PHE A 203 11.38 -20.57 -10.99
N ASN A 204 10.10 -20.22 -10.89
CA ASN A 204 9.28 -20.52 -9.71
C ASN A 204 9.21 -22.03 -9.47
N ASP A 205 9.11 -22.84 -10.52
CA ASP A 205 9.12 -24.31 -10.45
C ASP A 205 10.47 -24.85 -9.94
N LEU A 206 11.57 -24.10 -10.14
CA LEU A 206 12.89 -24.38 -9.57
C LEU A 206 13.04 -23.86 -8.12
N GLY A 207 12.05 -23.13 -7.60
CA GLY A 207 12.07 -22.49 -6.28
C GLY A 207 12.84 -21.17 -6.24
N ILE A 208 12.98 -20.48 -7.38
CA ILE A 208 13.59 -19.15 -7.48
C ILE A 208 12.49 -18.13 -7.78
N TYR A 209 12.24 -17.22 -6.84
CA TYR A 209 11.11 -16.27 -6.90
C TYR A 209 11.53 -14.82 -7.12
N HIS A 210 12.77 -14.47 -6.79
CA HIS A 210 13.25 -13.09 -6.91
C HIS A 210 13.80 -12.85 -8.32
N ALA A 211 13.30 -11.81 -9.01
CA ALA A 211 13.65 -11.55 -10.40
C ALA A 211 15.14 -11.26 -10.61
N ASP A 212 15.83 -10.70 -9.61
CA ASP A 212 17.29 -10.50 -9.70
C ASP A 212 18.05 -11.82 -9.76
N ASP A 213 17.67 -12.83 -8.97
CA ASP A 213 18.25 -14.17 -9.05
C ASP A 213 17.97 -14.82 -10.40
N MET A 214 16.72 -14.74 -10.87
CA MET A 214 16.35 -15.25 -12.20
C MET A 214 17.25 -14.64 -13.28
N SER A 215 17.41 -13.31 -13.29
CA SER A 215 18.27 -12.62 -14.25
C SER A 215 19.75 -12.94 -14.08
N GLY A 216 20.23 -13.12 -12.84
CA GLY A 216 21.60 -13.54 -12.54
C GLY A 216 21.90 -14.95 -13.08
N ILE A 217 20.99 -15.90 -12.86
CA ILE A 217 21.09 -17.28 -13.36
C ILE A 217 21.08 -17.29 -14.88
N ILE A 218 20.18 -16.54 -15.54
CA ILE A 218 20.13 -16.42 -17.00
C ILE A 218 21.49 -15.97 -17.55
N LEU A 219 22.04 -14.87 -17.02
CA LEU A 219 23.26 -14.26 -17.54
C LEU A 219 24.49 -15.13 -17.28
N THR A 220 24.57 -15.75 -16.09
CA THR A 220 25.65 -16.66 -15.72
C THR A 220 25.62 -17.92 -16.57
N SER A 221 24.45 -18.51 -16.73
CA SER A 221 24.23 -19.70 -17.56
C SER A 221 24.55 -19.39 -19.02
N TYR A 222 24.12 -18.24 -19.55
CA TYR A 222 24.46 -17.83 -20.90
C TYR A 222 25.96 -17.59 -21.10
N ALA A 223 26.66 -17.03 -20.09
CA ALA A 223 28.12 -16.88 -20.12
C ALA A 223 28.84 -18.23 -20.17
N ARG A 224 28.35 -19.24 -19.43
CA ARG A 224 28.86 -20.63 -19.47
C ARG A 224 28.58 -21.29 -20.81
N TYR A 225 27.35 -21.16 -21.32
CA TYR A 225 26.95 -21.61 -22.66
C TYR A 225 27.89 -21.08 -23.75
N LEU A 226 28.16 -19.77 -23.77
CA LEU A 226 29.05 -19.14 -24.76
C LEU A 226 30.51 -19.67 -24.70
N ARG A 227 30.95 -20.12 -23.53
CA ARG A 227 32.27 -20.72 -23.31
C ARG A 227 32.28 -22.24 -23.47
N LYS A 228 31.13 -22.85 -23.79
CA LYS A 228 30.93 -24.30 -23.87
C LYS A 228 31.27 -25.01 -22.54
N GLU A 229 30.97 -24.33 -21.44
CA GLU A 229 31.11 -24.89 -20.10
C GLU A 229 29.79 -25.46 -19.62
N ASP A 230 29.87 -26.39 -18.65
CA ASP A 230 28.70 -26.86 -17.93
C ASP A 230 27.97 -25.67 -17.25
N ILE A 231 26.65 -25.62 -17.43
CA ILE A 231 25.79 -24.59 -16.87
C ILE A 231 25.74 -24.69 -15.36
N LYS A 232 25.83 -25.90 -14.78
CA LYS A 232 25.71 -26.16 -13.34
C LYS A 232 24.52 -25.41 -12.73
N LEU A 233 23.33 -25.64 -13.28
CA LEU A 233 22.11 -24.91 -12.91
C LEU A 233 21.74 -25.17 -11.45
N GLU A 234 21.85 -26.42 -11.02
CA GLU A 234 21.55 -26.87 -9.67
C GLU A 234 22.40 -26.13 -8.64
N GLU A 235 23.71 -25.95 -8.92
CA GLU A 235 24.62 -25.18 -8.06
C GLU A 235 24.18 -23.71 -7.95
N GLN A 236 23.75 -23.10 -9.05
CA GLN A 236 23.27 -21.70 -9.05
C GLN A 236 21.96 -21.55 -8.27
N VAL A 237 21.02 -22.48 -8.45
CA VAL A 237 19.74 -22.50 -7.73
C VAL A 237 19.96 -22.69 -6.23
N GLU A 238 20.84 -23.62 -5.86
CA GLU A 238 21.16 -23.90 -4.46
C GLU A 238 21.87 -22.72 -3.80
N PHE A 239 22.76 -22.03 -4.52
CA PHE A 239 23.38 -20.80 -4.05
C PHE A 239 22.34 -19.71 -3.72
N SER A 240 21.40 -19.43 -4.64
CA SER A 240 20.34 -18.44 -4.39
C SER A 240 19.44 -18.84 -3.22
N LYS A 241 19.07 -20.12 -3.10
CA LYS A 241 18.26 -20.60 -1.97
C LYS A 241 18.97 -20.44 -0.63
N ASN A 242 20.25 -20.79 -0.56
CA ASN A 242 21.05 -20.63 0.65
C ASN A 242 21.23 -19.16 1.02
N TYR A 243 21.47 -18.28 0.05
CA TYR A 243 21.55 -16.83 0.30
C TYR A 243 20.27 -16.30 0.97
N TRP A 244 19.08 -16.63 0.45
CA TRP A 244 17.82 -16.16 1.04
C TRP A 244 17.51 -16.81 2.39
N LYS A 245 17.94 -18.06 2.60
CA LYS A 245 17.85 -18.74 3.90
C LYS A 245 18.72 -18.04 4.94
N GLU A 246 19.99 -17.79 4.64
CA GLU A 246 20.92 -17.07 5.53
C GLU A 246 20.46 -15.64 5.78
N ALA A 247 19.98 -14.93 4.76
CA ALA A 247 19.44 -13.59 4.91
C ALA A 247 18.23 -13.57 5.85
N LYS A 248 17.34 -14.57 5.74
CA LYS A 248 16.21 -14.73 6.65
C LYS A 248 16.68 -15.01 8.08
N GLU A 249 17.57 -15.96 8.28
CA GLU A 249 18.12 -16.31 9.61
C GLU A 249 18.83 -15.11 10.26
N LYS A 250 19.62 -14.35 9.49
CA LYS A 250 20.28 -13.12 9.96
C LYS A 250 19.28 -12.05 10.35
N ASN A 251 18.23 -11.84 9.56
CA ASN A 251 17.16 -10.89 9.89
C ASN A 251 16.41 -11.32 11.16
N GLU A 252 16.11 -12.60 11.33
CA GLU A 252 15.49 -13.14 12.55
C GLU A 252 16.39 -12.95 13.77
N ALA A 253 17.70 -13.20 13.65
CA ALA A 253 18.67 -12.96 14.71
C ALA A 253 18.77 -11.48 15.09
N LEU A 254 18.79 -10.58 14.10
CA LEU A 254 18.81 -9.13 14.32
C LEU A 254 17.53 -8.64 15.01
N GLU A 255 16.36 -9.14 14.59
CA GLU A 255 15.10 -8.80 15.24
C GLU A 255 15.05 -9.31 16.70
N LYS A 256 15.60 -10.50 16.95
CA LYS A 256 15.75 -11.03 18.32
C LYS A 256 16.66 -10.14 19.17
N GLU A 257 17.84 -9.76 18.66
CA GLU A 257 18.78 -8.89 19.38
C GLU A 257 18.13 -7.54 19.74
N LYS A 258 17.43 -6.91 18.78
CA LYS A 258 16.69 -5.67 19.03
C LYS A 258 15.60 -5.87 20.10
N PHE A 259 14.84 -6.95 20.04
CA PHE A 259 13.79 -7.27 21.01
C PHE A 259 14.33 -7.54 22.43
N GLU A 260 15.53 -8.11 22.54
CA GLU A 260 16.17 -8.39 23.83
C GLU A 260 16.52 -7.13 24.62
N LYS A 261 16.74 -5.99 23.93
CA LYS A 261 17.01 -4.70 24.58
C LYS A 261 15.87 -4.22 25.46
N TYR A 262 14.62 -4.53 25.10
CA TYR A 262 13.42 -4.12 25.83
C TYR A 262 13.23 -4.96 27.10
N LYS A 263 13.24 -4.33 28.29
CA LYS A 263 13.12 -5.02 29.59
C LYS A 263 11.78 -4.74 30.27
N ILE A 264 11.26 -5.71 31.02
CA ILE A 264 10.07 -5.51 31.85
C ILE A 264 10.37 -4.44 32.91
N GLY A 265 9.44 -3.50 33.09
CA GLY A 265 9.57 -2.34 33.97
C GLY A 265 10.14 -1.08 33.29
N GLU A 266 10.72 -1.22 32.10
CA GLU A 266 11.33 -0.12 31.35
C GLU A 266 10.30 0.87 30.80
N ILE A 267 10.67 2.15 30.78
CA ILE A 267 9.88 3.20 30.16
C ILE A 267 10.30 3.35 28.69
N VAL A 268 9.31 3.34 27.81
CA VAL A 268 9.49 3.43 26.37
C VAL A 268 8.60 4.53 25.77
N PHE A 269 9.01 5.07 24.63
CA PHE A 269 8.34 6.18 23.94
C PHE A 269 7.66 5.70 22.66
N PHE A 270 6.48 6.22 22.39
CA PHE A 270 5.66 5.75 21.28
C PHE A 270 6.05 6.42 19.96
N LYS A 271 6.30 5.62 18.92
CA LYS A 271 6.69 6.11 17.57
C LYS A 271 5.53 6.47 16.65
N TYR A 272 4.29 6.41 17.15
CA TYR A 272 3.07 6.71 16.38
C TYR A 272 2.97 6.02 15.00
N PRO A 273 3.21 4.68 14.89
CA PRO A 273 3.22 3.98 13.59
C PRO A 273 1.88 4.01 12.84
N ASN A 274 0.77 4.27 13.56
CA ASN A 274 -0.58 4.39 12.99
C ASN A 274 -1.04 5.86 12.92
N GLY A 275 -0.11 6.81 13.05
CA GLY A 275 -0.36 8.24 13.08
C GLY A 275 -0.96 8.74 14.40
N TYR A 276 -1.54 9.94 14.32
CA TYR A 276 -1.99 10.72 15.48
C TYR A 276 -3.51 10.71 15.63
N ILE A 277 -3.99 10.82 16.87
CA ILE A 277 -5.42 10.94 17.20
C ILE A 277 -5.99 12.30 16.77
N SER A 278 -5.16 13.34 16.75
CA SER A 278 -5.55 14.72 16.43
C SER A 278 -4.38 15.47 15.80
N ASN A 279 -4.70 16.52 15.03
CA ASN A 279 -3.69 17.43 14.47
C ASN A 279 -2.88 18.12 15.57
N GLU A 280 -3.47 18.37 16.74
CA GLU A 280 -2.75 18.95 17.87
C GLU A 280 -1.68 17.99 18.42
N GLN A 281 -1.97 16.68 18.44
CA GLN A 281 -0.98 15.68 18.84
C GLN A 281 0.16 15.57 17.82
N GLU A 282 -0.16 15.66 16.53
CA GLU A 282 0.83 15.70 15.44
C GLU A 282 1.77 16.91 15.59
N ILE A 283 1.22 18.12 15.73
CA ILE A 283 2.01 19.34 15.94
C ILE A 283 2.92 19.22 17.17
N LYS A 284 2.40 18.73 18.31
CA LYS A 284 3.20 18.56 19.54
C LYS A 284 4.32 17.53 19.41
N TYR A 285 4.14 16.52 18.58
CA TYR A 285 5.19 15.55 18.29
C TYR A 285 6.24 16.17 17.37
N ASP A 286 5.83 16.84 16.30
CA ASP A 286 6.74 17.47 15.32
C ASP A 286 7.57 18.62 15.93
N GLU A 287 7.04 19.30 16.96
CA GLU A 287 7.73 20.35 17.71
C GLU A 287 8.56 19.80 18.90
N ASP A 288 8.69 18.47 19.04
CA ASP A 288 9.36 17.79 20.15
C ASP A 288 8.83 18.17 21.55
N ILE A 289 7.60 18.69 21.62
CA ILE A 289 6.97 19.15 22.88
C ILE A 289 6.54 17.95 23.72
N CYS A 290 6.04 16.90 23.08
CA CYS A 290 5.52 15.74 23.79
C CYS A 290 5.60 14.46 22.96
N ILE A 291 6.02 13.39 23.62
CA ILE A 291 5.98 12.02 23.12
C ILE A 291 5.26 11.15 24.16
N ALA A 292 4.35 10.29 23.73
CA ALA A 292 3.62 9.41 24.63
C ALA A 292 4.56 8.36 25.25
N LYS A 293 4.43 8.12 26.55
CA LYS A 293 5.28 7.18 27.31
C LYS A 293 4.47 6.01 27.80
N GLY A 294 5.06 4.83 27.79
CA GLY A 294 4.50 3.63 28.37
C GLY A 294 5.53 2.82 29.14
N GLN A 295 5.05 1.93 30.00
CA GLN A 295 5.89 0.98 30.73
C GLN A 295 5.66 -0.43 30.20
N ILE A 296 6.75 -1.17 29.98
CA ILE A 296 6.67 -2.58 29.61
C ILE A 296 6.27 -3.41 30.84
N ILE A 297 5.16 -4.13 30.75
CA ILE A 297 4.67 -4.98 31.85
C ILE A 297 4.80 -6.48 31.54
N GLU A 298 4.90 -6.85 30.27
CA GLU A 298 4.99 -8.25 29.83
C GLU A 298 5.66 -8.33 28.45
N LYS A 299 6.27 -9.49 28.13
CA LYS A 299 6.94 -9.75 26.84
C LYS A 299 6.43 -11.06 26.22
N ASN A 300 6.41 -11.10 24.89
CA ASN A 300 6.12 -12.31 24.11
C ASN A 300 7.21 -12.51 23.05
N GLU A 301 8.10 -13.47 23.29
CA GLU A 301 9.26 -13.76 22.43
C GLU A 301 8.84 -14.35 21.08
N LYS A 302 7.78 -15.17 21.05
CA LYS A 302 7.31 -15.83 19.82
C LYS A 302 6.87 -14.82 18.76
N TYR A 303 6.29 -13.70 19.19
CA TYR A 303 5.72 -12.68 18.31
C TYR A 303 6.47 -11.35 18.38
N TYR A 304 7.65 -11.31 19.01
CA TYR A 304 8.44 -10.08 19.26
C TYR A 304 7.55 -8.92 19.72
N SER A 305 6.71 -9.18 20.72
CA SER A 305 5.70 -8.23 21.17
C SER A 305 5.90 -7.87 22.64
N VAL A 306 5.56 -6.62 22.99
CA VAL A 306 5.61 -6.09 24.34
C VAL A 306 4.22 -5.63 24.76
N LYS A 307 3.84 -5.92 26.00
CA LYS A 307 2.62 -5.41 26.60
C LYS A 307 2.96 -4.14 27.34
N ILE A 308 2.32 -3.05 26.95
CA ILE A 308 2.60 -1.72 27.46
C ILE A 308 1.43 -1.25 28.32
N GLN A 309 1.71 -0.65 29.47
CA GLN A 309 0.80 0.24 30.17
C GLN A 309 1.08 1.68 29.77
N LEU A 310 0.08 2.42 29.27
CA LEU A 310 0.29 3.82 28.86
C LEU A 310 0.34 4.73 30.08
N LEU A 311 1.41 5.50 30.24
CA LEU A 311 1.61 6.41 31.37
C LEU A 311 1.32 7.87 31.01
N GLU A 312 1.78 8.31 29.83
CA GLU A 312 1.63 9.70 29.36
C GLU A 312 1.16 9.73 27.90
N SER A 313 0.40 10.78 27.54
CA SER A 313 -0.08 11.01 26.18
C SER A 313 -0.25 12.50 25.88
N CYS A 314 0.08 12.89 24.65
CA CYS A 314 0.03 14.29 24.18
C CYS A 314 -1.40 14.77 23.84
N ASP A 315 -2.35 13.84 23.80
CA ASP A 315 -3.78 14.10 23.71
C ASP A 315 -4.51 13.32 24.82
N LYS A 316 -5.50 13.96 25.45
CA LYS A 316 -6.38 13.36 26.47
C LYS A 316 -7.14 12.12 25.98
N LYS A 317 -7.27 11.95 24.67
CA LYS A 317 -7.87 10.78 24.02
C LYS A 317 -6.91 9.60 23.90
N GLY A 318 -5.63 9.78 24.24
CA GLY A 318 -4.61 8.73 24.23
C GLY A 318 -3.84 8.62 22.92
N ILE A 319 -3.52 7.38 22.55
CA ILE A 319 -2.82 7.02 21.30
C ILE A 319 -3.63 6.05 20.44
N ILE A 320 -3.31 5.95 19.15
CA ILE A 320 -3.83 4.90 18.26
C ILE A 320 -3.01 3.63 18.46
N ALA A 321 -3.55 2.70 19.26
CA ALA A 321 -2.85 1.46 19.59
C ALA A 321 -2.85 0.45 18.43
N TYR A 322 -3.95 0.42 17.68
CA TYR A 322 -4.11 -0.47 16.54
C TYR A 322 -4.97 0.18 15.47
N ASP A 323 -4.57 -0.02 14.22
CA ASP A 323 -5.37 0.32 13.05
C ASP A 323 -5.17 -0.73 11.98
N ASN A 324 -6.23 -1.46 11.64
CA ASN A 324 -6.15 -2.61 10.72
C ASN A 324 -6.11 -2.21 9.23
N ILE A 325 -5.68 -1.00 8.95
CA ILE A 325 -5.97 -0.31 7.71
C ILE A 325 -5.19 -0.84 6.52
N ASN A 326 -3.95 -1.23 6.80
CA ASN A 326 -3.06 -1.91 5.86
C ASN A 326 -2.93 -3.40 6.23
N SER A 327 -3.78 -3.92 7.11
CA SER A 327 -3.75 -5.34 7.48
C SER A 327 -4.51 -6.19 6.45
N LEU A 328 -4.00 -7.39 6.17
CA LEU A 328 -4.73 -8.44 5.47
C LEU A 328 -5.13 -9.52 6.48
N VAL A 329 -6.33 -10.05 6.32
CA VAL A 329 -6.87 -11.13 7.15
C VAL A 329 -7.07 -12.34 6.27
N TYR A 330 -6.45 -13.46 6.65
CA TYR A 330 -6.63 -14.72 5.95
C TYR A 330 -8.09 -15.20 6.08
N ASN A 331 -8.77 -15.35 4.96
CA ASN A 331 -10.13 -15.85 4.90
C ASN A 331 -10.09 -17.36 4.62
N LYS A 332 -10.39 -18.16 5.65
CA LYS A 332 -10.39 -19.63 5.57
C LYS A 332 -11.32 -20.22 4.50
N ASN A 333 -12.34 -19.49 4.07
CA ASN A 333 -13.30 -20.00 3.09
C ASN A 333 -12.84 -19.78 1.65
N THR A 334 -12.09 -18.71 1.41
CA THR A 334 -11.54 -18.36 0.09
C THR A 334 -10.08 -18.77 -0.04
N GLU A 335 -9.44 -19.15 1.07
CA GLU A 335 -8.01 -19.44 1.20
C GLU A 335 -7.11 -18.27 0.76
N GLU A 336 -7.66 -17.05 0.75
CA GLU A 336 -7.00 -15.84 0.32
C GLU A 336 -6.83 -14.84 1.47
N TYR A 337 -5.80 -14.01 1.37
CA TYR A 337 -5.60 -12.84 2.24
C TYR A 337 -6.47 -11.68 1.75
N GLU A 338 -7.47 -11.31 2.53
CA GLU A 338 -8.42 -10.25 2.17
C GLU A 338 -8.30 -9.04 3.10
N LYS A 339 -8.60 -7.83 2.59
CA LYS A 339 -8.72 -6.66 3.45
C LYS A 339 -9.87 -6.85 4.45
N PRO A 340 -9.70 -6.48 5.74
CA PRO A 340 -10.73 -6.65 6.75
C PRO A 340 -12.02 -5.90 6.36
N LYS A 341 -13.17 -6.56 6.53
CA LYS A 341 -14.49 -6.04 6.12
C LYS A 341 -14.87 -4.69 6.78
N LYS A 342 -14.25 -4.33 7.90
CA LYS A 342 -14.44 -3.07 8.61
C LYS A 342 -13.09 -2.58 9.14
N ARG A 343 -12.81 -1.28 8.98
CA ARG A 343 -11.69 -0.63 9.68
C ARG A 343 -11.96 -0.67 11.19
N LYS A 344 -10.99 -1.16 11.94
CA LYS A 344 -10.98 -1.23 13.40
C LYS A 344 -9.81 -0.38 13.86
N ILE A 345 -10.15 0.72 14.52
CA ILE A 345 -9.17 1.57 15.22
C ILE A 345 -9.37 1.34 16.70
N GLU A 346 -8.32 0.91 17.39
CA GLU A 346 -8.32 0.80 18.84
C GLU A 346 -7.46 1.92 19.41
N LYS A 347 -8.05 2.62 20.37
CA LYS A 347 -7.39 3.71 21.08
C LYS A 347 -7.02 3.22 22.46
N MET A 348 -5.85 3.63 22.92
CA MET A 348 -5.37 3.33 24.25
C MET A 348 -5.22 4.63 25.01
N LYS A 349 -5.99 4.75 26.10
CA LYS A 349 -5.95 5.86 27.04
C LYS A 349 -4.91 5.60 28.13
N ILE A 350 -4.54 6.67 28.83
CA ILE A 350 -3.63 6.61 29.98
C ILE A 350 -4.18 5.60 31.01
N GLY A 351 -3.29 4.77 31.55
CA GLY A 351 -3.57 3.70 32.49
C GLY A 351 -3.97 2.36 31.86
N GLN A 352 -4.40 2.34 30.59
CA GLN A 352 -4.77 1.09 29.90
C GLN A 352 -3.54 0.27 29.52
N VAL A 353 -3.77 -1.01 29.19
CA VAL A 353 -2.73 -1.94 28.73
C VAL A 353 -3.04 -2.48 27.34
N PHE A 354 -2.01 -2.66 26.51
CA PHE A 354 -2.17 -3.16 25.14
C PHE A 354 -0.90 -3.87 24.65
N TRP A 355 -1.06 -4.86 23.76
CA TRP A 355 0.05 -5.57 23.13
C TRP A 355 0.48 -4.87 21.84
N PHE A 356 1.78 -4.60 21.73
CA PHE A 356 2.38 -3.97 20.56
C PHE A 356 3.51 -4.84 20.02
N ASN A 357 3.77 -4.73 18.71
CA ASN A 357 5.11 -5.06 18.24
C ASN A 357 6.12 -4.13 18.95
N TYR A 358 7.24 -4.69 19.40
CA TYR A 358 8.25 -3.92 20.12
C TYR A 358 8.74 -2.70 19.34
N SER A 359 8.82 -2.80 18.00
CA SER A 359 9.31 -1.74 17.12
C SER A 359 8.41 -0.50 17.08
N ASN A 360 7.18 -0.59 17.61
CA ASN A 360 6.27 0.55 17.74
C ASN A 360 6.72 1.53 18.84
N TRP A 361 7.70 1.12 19.65
CA TRP A 361 8.21 1.85 20.79
C TRP A 361 9.74 1.99 20.69
N GLU A 362 10.28 3.06 21.23
CA GLU A 362 11.73 3.25 21.44
C GLU A 362 12.08 3.24 22.93
N ILE A 363 13.28 2.75 23.22
CA ILE A 363 13.90 2.82 24.54
C ILE A 363 14.61 4.18 24.64
N ASN A 364 14.67 4.77 25.84
CA ASN A 364 15.58 5.89 26.07
C ASN A 364 17.01 5.36 26.05
N GLU A 365 17.83 5.76 25.07
CA GLU A 365 19.26 5.44 25.08
C GLU A 365 20.01 6.13 26.23
#